data_AF-A0AAP6GYB4-F1
#
_entry.id   AF-A0AAP6GYB4-F1
#
_cell.length_a   1.000
_cell.length_b   1.000
_cell.length_c   1.000
_cell.angle_alpha   90.00
_cell.angle_beta   90.00
_cell.angle_gamma   90.00
#
_symmetry.space_group_name_H-M   'P 1'
#
loop_
_entity.id
_entity.type
_entity.pdbx_description
1 polymer ?
#
loop_
_entity_poly.entity_id
_entity_poly.type
_entity_poly.pdbx_seq_one_letter_code
_entity_poly.pdbx_strand_id
1 'polypeptide(L)'
;MFWVLVAWRTPGREPWDAPAFWTVVYPIALGIAAALGACFPRHAWLWGLLFMALQVPVAAMASGFGPMLLAGLVYAAVLAVPAMAIAAAVGALRRRLHEA
;
A
#
# COMPACT_ATOMS: atom_id res chain seq x y z
N MET A 1 10.95 0.25 -0.59
CA MET A 1 11.48 0.31 -1.98
C MET A 1 10.40 0.21 -3.04
N PHE A 2 9.36 -0.62 -2.87
CA PHE A 2 8.28 -0.78 -3.87
C PHE A 2 7.72 0.55 -4.42
N TRP A 3 7.24 1.45 -3.57
CA TRP A 3 6.69 2.74 -4.00
C TRP A 3 7.70 3.62 -4.73
N VAL A 4 8.98 3.56 -4.39
CA VAL A 4 10.04 4.31 -5.08
C VAL A 4 10.19 3.82 -6.51
N LEU A 5 10.14 2.50 -6.73
CA LEU A 5 10.19 1.92 -8.07
C LEU A 5 8.95 2.31 -8.89
N VAL A 6 7.77 2.32 -8.26
CA VAL A 6 6.52 2.75 -8.91
C VAL A 6 6.61 4.21 -9.33
N ALA A 7 7.04 5.10 -8.43
CA ALA A 7 7.21 6.53 -8.73
C ALA A 7 8.23 6.76 -9.87
N TRP A 8 9.35 6.02 -9.87
CA TRP A 8 10.36 6.12 -10.92
C TRP A 8 9.85 5.65 -12.30
N ARG A 9 8.93 4.68 -12.35
CA ARG A 9 8.32 4.20 -13.61
C ARG A 9 7.21 5.08 -14.15
N THR A 10 6.78 6.08 -13.38
CA THR A 10 5.69 7.00 -13.76
C THR A 10 6.15 8.47 -13.65
N PRO A 11 7.20 8.89 -14.39
CA PRO A 11 7.71 10.25 -14.29
C PRO A 11 6.69 11.28 -14.78
N GLY A 12 6.44 12.31 -13.97
CA GLY A 12 5.56 13.44 -14.31
C GLY A 12 4.07 13.12 -14.35
N ARG A 13 3.64 11.92 -13.91
CA ARG A 13 2.23 11.51 -13.80
C ARG A 13 1.98 10.89 -12.43
N GLU A 14 0.75 10.91 -11.96
CA GLU A 14 0.43 10.24 -10.71
C GLU A 14 0.34 8.72 -10.95
N PRO A 15 0.81 7.87 -10.03
CA PRO A 15 0.80 6.43 -10.21
C PRO A 15 -0.58 5.87 -10.58
N TRP A 16 -1.65 6.38 -9.95
CA TRP A 16 -3.03 5.92 -10.16
C TRP A 16 -3.65 6.34 -11.49
N ASP A 17 -3.02 7.27 -12.24
CA ASP A 17 -3.46 7.65 -13.59
C ASP A 17 -3.10 6.59 -14.64
N ALA A 18 -2.16 5.70 -14.32
CA ALA A 18 -1.70 4.68 -15.25
C ALA A 18 -2.60 3.43 -15.19
N PRO A 19 -3.06 2.87 -16.33
CA PRO A 19 -3.83 1.62 -16.33
C PRO A 19 -3.10 0.45 -15.64
N ALA A 20 -1.77 0.41 -15.79
CA ALA A 20 -0.90 -0.57 -15.14
C ALA A 20 -0.95 -0.51 -13.61
N PHE A 21 -1.36 0.62 -13.02
CA PHE A 21 -1.51 0.74 -11.58
C PHE A 21 -2.59 -0.21 -11.08
N TRP A 22 -3.74 -0.20 -11.72
CA TRP A 22 -4.90 -0.98 -11.29
C TRP A 22 -4.74 -2.48 -11.58
N THR A 23 -4.04 -2.83 -12.67
CA THR A 23 -3.91 -4.23 -13.10
C THR A 23 -2.67 -4.93 -12.57
N VAL A 24 -1.61 -4.19 -12.23
CA VAL A 24 -0.32 -4.78 -11.80
C VAL A 24 0.11 -4.25 -10.43
N VAL A 25 0.28 -2.92 -10.30
CA VAL A 25 0.88 -2.33 -9.09
C VAL A 25 0.02 -2.58 -7.87
N TYR A 26 -1.28 -2.29 -7.96
CA TYR A 26 -2.20 -2.39 -6.84
C TYR A 26 -2.43 -3.85 -6.40
N PRO A 27 -2.66 -4.83 -7.29
CA PRO A 27 -2.68 -6.24 -6.90
C PRO A 27 -1.38 -6.71 -6.22
N ILE A 28 -0.21 -6.29 -6.70
CA ILE A 28 1.07 -6.60 -6.05
C ILE A 28 1.14 -5.95 -4.67
N ALA A 29 0.70 -4.70 -4.54
CA ALA A 29 0.66 -4.00 -3.27
C ALA A 29 -0.22 -4.72 -2.24
N LEU A 30 -1.38 -5.23 -2.65
CA LEU A 30 -2.24 -6.05 -1.79
C LEU A 30 -1.59 -7.38 -1.41
N GLY A 31 -0.86 -8.02 -2.33
CA GLY A 31 -0.07 -9.21 -2.04
C GLY A 31 1.05 -8.96 -1.02
N ILE A 32 1.74 -7.82 -1.12
CA ILE A 32 2.73 -7.38 -0.12
C ILE A 32 2.06 -7.13 1.24
N ALA A 33 0.89 -6.48 1.25
CA ALA A 33 0.12 -6.27 2.49
C ALA A 33 -0.30 -7.59 3.14
N ALA A 34 -0.72 -8.58 2.34
CA ALA A 34 -1.00 -9.94 2.81
C ALA A 34 0.23 -10.59 3.44
N ALA A 35 1.38 -10.51 2.77
CA ALA A 35 2.64 -11.06 3.26
C ALA A 35 3.08 -10.37 4.57
N LEU A 36 2.95 -9.05 4.67
CA LEU A 36 3.22 -8.31 5.90
C LEU A 36 2.30 -8.74 7.04
N GLY A 37 1.00 -8.91 6.76
CA GLY A 37 0.05 -9.42 7.74
C GLY A 37 0.36 -10.85 8.20
N ALA A 38 0.86 -11.70 7.29
CA ALA A 38 1.36 -13.02 7.64
C ALA A 38 2.61 -12.93 8.52
N CYS A 39 3.64 -12.17 8.14
CA CYS A 39 4.89 -12.07 8.90
C CYS A 39 4.71 -11.46 10.29
N PHE A 40 3.87 -10.42 10.39
CA PHE A 40 3.62 -9.65 11.61
C PHE A 40 2.14 -9.73 12.02
N PRO A 41 1.71 -10.87 12.59
CA PRO A 41 0.29 -11.11 12.84
C PRO A 41 -0.28 -10.16 13.91
N ARG A 42 0.51 -9.74 14.90
CA ARG A 42 0.05 -8.81 15.95
C ARG A 42 -0.19 -7.41 15.34
N HIS A 43 -1.43 -6.92 15.42
CA HIS A 43 -1.88 -5.68 14.76
C HIS A 43 -1.61 -5.64 13.24
N ALA A 44 -1.76 -6.77 12.56
CA ALA A 44 -1.49 -6.93 11.12
C ALA A 44 -2.08 -5.82 10.23
N TRP A 45 -3.26 -5.29 10.57
CA TRP A 45 -3.90 -4.19 9.83
C TRP A 45 -3.04 -2.92 9.75
N LEU A 46 -2.26 -2.60 10.78
CA LEU A 46 -1.37 -1.42 10.81
C LEU A 46 -0.31 -1.53 9.71
N TRP A 47 0.16 -2.73 9.40
CA TRP A 47 1.17 -2.92 8.36
C TRP A 47 0.61 -2.64 6.96
N GLY A 48 -0.64 -3.00 6.70
CA GLY A 48 -1.34 -2.61 5.47
C GLY A 48 -1.48 -1.10 5.36
N LEU A 49 -1.89 -0.43 6.46
CA LEU A 49 -2.00 1.03 6.51
C LEU A 49 -0.65 1.72 6.28
N LEU A 50 0.38 1.36 7.05
CA LEU A 50 1.72 1.94 6.96
C LEU A 50 2.31 1.73 5.57
N PHE A 51 2.17 0.53 5.01
CA PHE A 51 2.66 0.24 3.68
C PHE A 51 2.00 1.13 2.62
N MET A 52 0.68 1.32 2.66
CA MET A 52 -0.02 2.17 1.69
C MET A 52 0.22 3.66 1.94
N ALA A 53 0.35 4.10 3.19
CA ALA A 53 0.66 5.48 3.55
C ALA A 53 2.06 5.91 3.07
N LEU A 54 3.04 4.99 3.02
CA LEU A 54 4.39 5.24 2.52
C LEU A 54 4.45 5.70 1.06
N GLN A 55 3.38 5.51 0.28
CA GLN A 55 3.32 6.04 -1.08
C GLN A 55 3.31 7.58 -1.10
N VAL A 56 2.78 8.23 -0.05
CA VAL A 56 2.62 9.69 0.03
C VAL A 56 3.96 10.42 0.10
N PRO A 57 4.87 10.13 1.06
CA PRO A 57 6.17 10.79 1.09
C PRO A 57 6.99 10.50 -0.17
N VAL A 58 6.87 9.30 -0.75
CA VAL A 58 7.55 8.96 -2.00
C VAL A 58 7.02 9.79 -3.17
N ALA A 59 5.70 9.92 -3.29
CA ALA A 59 5.08 10.77 -4.32
C ALA A 59 5.44 12.24 -4.13
N ALA A 60 5.47 12.73 -2.88
CA ALA A 60 5.89 14.09 -2.55
C ALA A 60 7.34 14.38 -2.98
N MET A 61 8.25 13.43 -2.77
CA MET A 61 9.64 13.56 -3.20
C MET A 61 9.80 13.47 -4.73
N ALA A 62 8.96 12.69 -5.41
CA ALA A 62 9.05 12.50 -6.87
C ALA A 62 8.42 13.64 -7.66
N SER A 63 7.30 14.19 -7.18
CA SER A 63 6.47 15.16 -7.93
C SER A 63 6.43 16.56 -7.28
N GLY A 64 7.02 16.73 -6.10
CA GLY A 64 7.02 17.97 -5.34
C GLY A 64 5.81 18.13 -4.40
N PHE A 65 5.87 19.15 -3.53
CA PHE A 65 4.81 19.48 -2.58
C PHE A 65 3.82 20.45 -3.22
N GLY A 66 2.70 19.93 -3.75
CA GLY A 66 1.64 20.72 -4.39
C GLY A 66 0.24 20.20 -4.07
N PRO A 67 -0.82 20.75 -4.71
CA PRO A 67 -2.21 20.35 -4.47
C PRO A 67 -2.47 18.84 -4.66
N MET A 68 -1.70 18.21 -5.55
CA MET A 68 -1.70 16.77 -5.82
C MET A 68 -1.33 15.91 -4.60
N LEU A 69 -0.63 16.47 -3.61
CA LEU A 69 -0.29 15.77 -2.38
C LEU A 69 -1.54 15.45 -1.53
N LEU A 70 -2.55 16.33 -1.56
CA LEU A 70 -3.83 16.06 -0.93
C LEU A 70 -4.57 14.92 -1.63
N ALA A 71 -4.57 14.90 -2.97
CA ALA A 71 -5.13 13.80 -3.75
C ALA A 71 -4.42 12.48 -3.40
N GLY A 72 -3.07 12.49 -3.36
CA GLY A 72 -2.29 11.33 -2.96
C GLY A 72 -2.58 10.84 -1.54
N LEU A 73 -2.83 11.74 -0.59
CA LEU A 73 -3.27 11.37 0.77
C LEU A 73 -4.63 10.67 0.75
N VAL A 74 -5.60 11.20 -0.01
CA VAL A 74 -6.94 10.61 -0.13
C VAL A 74 -6.86 9.24 -0.80
N TYR A 75 -6.14 9.13 -1.93
CA TYR A 75 -5.93 7.84 -2.60
C TYR A 75 -5.23 6.84 -1.69
N ALA A 76 -4.17 7.26 -0.98
CA ALA A 76 -3.49 6.38 -0.03
C ALA A 76 -4.42 5.90 1.08
N ALA A 77 -5.28 6.76 1.62
CA ALA A 77 -6.24 6.41 2.66
C ALA A 77 -7.31 5.43 2.15
N VAL A 78 -7.90 5.70 0.98
CA VAL A 78 -8.92 4.82 0.38
C VAL A 78 -8.35 3.46 0.03
N LEU A 79 -7.20 3.44 -0.66
CA LEU A 79 -6.52 2.21 -1.06
C LEU A 79 -5.91 1.45 0.13
N ALA A 80 -5.67 2.11 1.25
CA ALA A 80 -5.26 1.45 2.49
C ALA A 80 -6.34 0.53 3.04
N VAL A 81 -7.63 0.83 2.85
CA VAL A 81 -8.71 0.04 3.46
C VAL A 81 -8.67 -1.43 3.01
N PRO A 82 -8.58 -1.77 1.71
CA PRO A 82 -8.44 -3.16 1.28
C PRO A 82 -7.14 -3.81 1.75
N ALA A 83 -6.03 -3.07 1.73
CA ALA A 83 -4.73 -3.58 2.20
C ALA A 83 -4.75 -3.91 3.70
N MET A 84 -5.37 -3.05 4.52
CA MET A 84 -5.58 -3.25 5.95
C MET A 84 -6.43 -4.49 6.20
N ALA A 85 -7.54 -4.65 5.47
CA ALA A 85 -8.45 -5.78 5.60
C ALA A 85 -7.75 -7.11 5.27
N ILE A 86 -7.00 -7.15 4.16
CA ILE A 86 -6.24 -8.33 3.75
C ILE A 86 -5.16 -8.67 4.77
N ALA A 87 -4.35 -7.69 5.19
CA ALA A 87 -3.32 -7.91 6.19
C ALA A 87 -3.92 -8.42 7.51
N ALA A 88 -5.04 -7.84 7.96
CA ALA A 88 -5.76 -8.26 9.16
C ALA A 88 -6.26 -9.71 9.06
N ALA A 89 -6.89 -10.06 7.93
CA ALA A 89 -7.45 -11.40 7.71
C ALA A 89 -6.36 -12.47 7.70
N VAL A 90 -5.26 -12.23 6.97
CA VAL A 90 -4.13 -13.16 6.89
C VAL A 90 -3.42 -13.28 8.23
N GLY A 91 -3.20 -12.16 8.93
CA GLY A 91 -2.60 -12.17 10.26
C GLY A 91 -3.46 -12.90 11.29
N ALA A 92 -4.79 -12.74 11.24
CA ALA A 92 -5.72 -13.46 12.10
C ALA A 92 -5.73 -14.97 11.81
N LEU A 93 -5.73 -15.36 10.53
CA LEU A 93 -5.63 -16.76 10.12
C LEU A 93 -4.34 -17.40 10.64
N ARG A 94 -3.20 -16.73 10.47
CA ARG A 94 -1.91 -17.26 10.94
C ARG A 94 -1.87 -17.44 12.46
N ARG A 95 -2.44 -16.53 13.25
CA ARG A 95 -2.53 -16.71 14.72
C ARG A 95 -3.34 -17.95 15.08
N ARG A 96 -4.51 -18.12 14.45
CA ARG A 96 -5.36 -19.30 14.68
C ARG A 96 -4.66 -20.62 14.37
N LEU A 97 -3.84 -20.65 13.31
CA LEU A 97 -3.08 -21.84 12.92
C LEU A 97 -1.90 -22.17 13.84
N HIS A 98 -1.39 -21.20 14.60
CA HIS A 98 -0.33 -21.43 15.58
C HIS A 98 -0.87 -21.74 16.99
N GLU A 99 -2.15 -21.42 17.25
CA GLU A 99 -2.83 -21.69 18.53
C GLU A 99 -3.57 -23.05 18.52
N ALA A 100 -3.76 -23.67 17.35
CA ALA A 100 -4.38 -24.99 17.16
C ALA A 100 -3.32 -26.09 17.07
#